data_AF-A0A815U140-F1
#
_entry.id   AF-A0A815U140-F1
#
_cell.length_a   1.000
_cell.length_b   1.000
_cell.length_c   1.000
_cell.angle_alpha   90.00
_cell.angle_beta   90.00
_cell.angle_gamma   90.00
#
_symmetry.space_group_name_H-M   'P 1'
#
loop_
_entity.id
_entity.type
_entity.pdbx_description
1 polymer ?
#
loop_
_entity_poly.entity_id
_entity_poly.type
_entity_poly.pdbx_seq_one_letter_code
_entity_poly.pdbx_strand_id
1 'polypeptide(L)'
;MWYTKEIFLYGMLNRGLRSLDMEAMAKLGFFIRSLHLQLKEFHQEQSANFQKASIVYRGQWLSQQDFQSLVHLKGRLLSLNNFLSTSKKKGVATAFVDGALKRHQDTVGVIFIMAIDPSKIPTLITSFAMIDEHSSLPQEQEILFTMHTVFRIIEIKEKTKNDSLWEVQLTITDESDPQLAGLTHCMKEEIDGGGWYRMGYFDQAEELYNELLENSSDDSERANVYNLLGWGKKDHGQYNEALSFYEKSLEIYQKALPDDHLNLGTMCNNIGQVYYMMGDYSKALEFYGTSLKIREKALPSTHLDLADTYLDFSACYEKLGVYETALKTLQNAYKIQQETFDEGNPAFSFTYSWYKRVYRGLKEYSKALDYFEKFLAIDRKTLPEKHPDFGLTYSNIGDIHRVMGDYEKALAFHHKALNIQETVKM
;
A
#
# COMPACT_ATOMS: atom_id res chain seq x y z
N MET A 1 -23.63 11.49 7.44
CA MET A 1 -22.27 11.34 6.90
C MET A 1 -21.93 12.53 6.02
N TRP A 2 -20.66 12.95 5.93
CA TRP A 2 -20.29 14.17 5.19
C TRP A 2 -20.21 13.94 3.67
N TYR A 3 -19.97 12.70 3.23
CA TYR A 3 -19.92 12.30 1.81
C TYR A 3 -21.29 12.10 1.16
N THR A 4 -22.37 12.07 1.94
CA THR A 4 -23.75 11.89 1.48
C THR A 4 -24.45 13.21 1.20
N LYS A 5 -23.76 14.34 1.40
CA LYS A 5 -24.25 15.64 0.93
C LYS A 5 -24.27 15.62 -0.60
N GLU A 6 -25.34 16.13 -1.18
CA GLU A 6 -25.60 16.24 -2.63
C GLU A 6 -24.36 16.72 -3.41
N ILE A 7 -23.57 17.62 -2.80
CA ILE A 7 -22.33 18.15 -3.38
C ILE A 7 -21.20 17.12 -3.51
N PHE A 8 -21.00 16.22 -2.54
CA PHE A 8 -19.87 15.29 -2.56
C PHE A 8 -20.16 14.06 -3.43
N LEU A 9 -21.25 13.34 -3.17
CA LEU A 9 -21.57 12.11 -3.91
C LEU A 9 -21.95 12.41 -5.36
N TYR A 10 -22.76 13.46 -5.62
CA TYR A 10 -23.24 13.79 -6.96
C TYR A 10 -22.40 14.86 -7.66
N GLY A 11 -21.88 15.85 -6.92
CA GLY A 11 -21.07 16.93 -7.50
C GLY A 11 -19.60 16.58 -7.76
N MET A 12 -18.96 15.75 -6.92
CA MET A 12 -17.52 15.43 -7.01
C MET A 12 -17.23 13.96 -7.31
N LEU A 13 -17.81 13.02 -6.58
CA LEU A 13 -17.54 11.58 -6.74
C LEU A 13 -18.20 11.01 -8.00
N ASN A 14 -19.51 11.15 -8.17
CA ASN A 14 -20.18 10.68 -9.39
C ASN A 14 -19.75 11.47 -10.62
N ARG A 15 -19.47 12.78 -10.51
CA ARG A 15 -18.89 13.55 -11.61
C ARG A 15 -17.49 13.02 -11.94
N GLY A 16 -16.57 13.02 -10.98
CA GLY A 16 -15.20 12.50 -11.14
C GLY A 16 -15.14 11.10 -11.73
N LEU A 17 -15.86 10.14 -11.16
CA LEU A 17 -15.83 8.73 -11.56
C LEU A 17 -16.60 8.43 -12.86
N ARG A 18 -17.58 9.26 -13.25
CA ARG A 18 -18.37 9.07 -14.48
C ARG A 18 -17.86 9.90 -15.65
N SER A 19 -17.19 11.03 -15.41
CA SER A 19 -16.56 11.88 -16.44
C SER A 19 -15.04 11.77 -16.51
N LEU A 20 -14.42 10.90 -15.70
CA LEU A 20 -12.96 10.77 -15.57
C LEU A 20 -12.27 12.13 -15.31
N ASP A 21 -12.91 12.98 -14.51
CA ASP A 21 -12.41 14.32 -14.19
C ASP A 21 -11.29 14.22 -13.15
N MET A 22 -10.04 14.35 -13.62
CA MET A 22 -8.82 14.20 -12.84
C MET A 22 -8.70 15.20 -11.69
N GLU A 23 -9.25 16.42 -11.84
CA GLU A 23 -9.22 17.43 -10.78
C GLU A 23 -10.17 17.04 -9.63
N ALA A 24 -11.33 16.46 -9.97
CA ALA A 24 -12.24 15.89 -8.98
C ALA A 24 -11.63 14.65 -8.30
N MET A 25 -10.93 13.79 -9.06
CA MET A 25 -10.24 12.61 -8.53
C MET A 25 -9.08 12.96 -7.59
N ALA A 26 -8.27 13.96 -7.92
CA ALA A 26 -7.19 14.44 -7.06
C ALA A 26 -7.73 14.98 -5.73
N LYS A 27 -8.82 15.77 -5.76
CA LYS A 27 -9.51 16.26 -4.55
C LYS A 27 -10.11 15.14 -3.69
N LEU A 28 -10.34 13.95 -4.25
CA LEU A 28 -10.89 12.79 -3.56
C LEU A 28 -9.83 11.92 -2.85
N GLY A 29 -8.53 12.09 -3.15
CA GLY A 29 -7.44 11.21 -2.71
C GLY A 29 -7.43 10.88 -1.21
N PHE A 30 -7.72 11.87 -0.36
CA PHE A 30 -7.75 11.69 1.10
C PHE A 30 -8.97 10.90 1.62
N PHE A 31 -10.04 10.83 0.84
CA PHE A 31 -11.33 10.28 1.26
C PHE A 31 -11.57 8.84 0.79
N ILE A 32 -10.80 8.38 -0.21
CA ILE A 32 -10.95 7.07 -0.84
C ILE A 32 -10.79 5.93 0.17
N ARG A 33 -9.79 6.00 1.06
CA ARG A 33 -9.57 4.97 2.09
C ARG A 33 -10.71 4.91 3.11
N SER A 34 -11.19 6.07 3.57
CA SER A 34 -12.30 6.17 4.52
C SER A 34 -13.59 5.60 3.92
N LEU A 35 -13.87 5.93 2.65
CA LEU A 35 -15.03 5.40 1.92
C LEU A 35 -14.95 3.87 1.70
N HIS A 36 -13.76 3.32 1.42
CA HIS A 36 -13.58 1.86 1.34
C HIS A 36 -13.94 1.16 2.66
N LEU A 37 -13.45 1.69 3.78
CA LEU A 37 -13.69 1.09 5.11
C LEU A 37 -15.18 1.12 5.46
N GLN A 38 -15.87 2.24 5.20
CA GLN A 38 -17.29 2.36 5.47
C GLN A 38 -18.16 1.49 4.55
N LEU A 39 -17.81 1.37 3.26
CA LEU A 39 -18.51 0.44 2.36
C LEU A 39 -18.34 -1.00 2.80
N LYS A 40 -17.19 -1.35 3.39
CA LYS A 40 -16.95 -2.68 3.95
C LYS A 40 -17.83 -2.94 5.19
N GLU A 41 -17.97 -1.96 6.08
CA GLU A 41 -18.89 -2.04 7.22
C GLU A 41 -20.34 -2.19 6.77
N PHE A 42 -20.81 -1.32 5.87
CA PHE A 42 -22.18 -1.43 5.33
C PHE A 42 -22.43 -2.73 4.59
N HIS A 43 -21.45 -3.23 3.83
CA HIS A 43 -21.58 -4.51 3.15
C HIS A 43 -21.80 -5.66 4.16
N GLN A 44 -21.09 -5.64 5.30
CA GLN A 44 -21.27 -6.64 6.36
C GLN A 44 -22.67 -6.52 7.01
N GLU A 45 -23.10 -5.31 7.34
CA GLU A 45 -24.42 -5.03 7.92
C GLU A 45 -25.57 -5.43 6.99
N GLN A 46 -25.42 -5.17 5.68
CA GLN A 46 -26.44 -5.42 4.67
C GLN A 46 -26.34 -6.81 4.02
N SER A 47 -25.40 -7.66 4.43
CA SER A 47 -25.16 -8.98 3.83
C SER A 47 -26.45 -9.84 3.74
N ALA A 48 -27.34 -9.75 4.73
CA ALA A 48 -28.63 -10.43 4.72
C ALA A 48 -29.62 -9.92 3.63
N ASN A 49 -29.50 -8.65 3.22
CA ASN A 49 -30.36 -8.04 2.19
C ASN A 49 -29.96 -8.45 0.76
N PHE A 50 -28.76 -9.03 0.60
CA PHE A 50 -28.20 -9.45 -0.69
C PHE A 50 -28.19 -10.97 -0.87
N GLN A 51 -29.03 -11.74 -0.18
CA GLN A 51 -29.05 -13.21 -0.28
C GLN A 51 -29.45 -13.78 -1.65
N LYS A 52 -29.92 -12.95 -2.60
CA LYS A 52 -30.35 -13.39 -3.93
C LYS A 52 -29.58 -12.66 -5.01
N ALA A 53 -29.25 -13.38 -6.08
CA ALA A 53 -28.66 -12.80 -7.28
C ALA A 53 -29.55 -11.66 -7.78
N SER A 54 -28.92 -10.54 -8.12
CA SER A 54 -29.60 -9.30 -8.52
C SER A 54 -28.90 -8.67 -9.72
N ILE A 55 -29.67 -7.94 -10.53
CA ILE A 55 -29.15 -7.24 -11.71
C ILE A 55 -29.10 -5.76 -11.38
N VAL A 56 -27.95 -5.14 -11.64
CA VAL A 56 -27.77 -3.69 -11.56
C VAL A 56 -27.30 -3.15 -12.91
N TYR A 57 -27.59 -1.88 -13.13
CA TYR A 57 -27.37 -1.19 -14.39
C TYR A 57 -26.50 0.03 -14.19
N ARG A 58 -25.59 0.27 -15.14
CA ARG A 58 -24.83 1.52 -15.24
C ARG A 58 -24.82 2.01 -16.67
N GLY A 59 -25.20 3.27 -16.87
CA GLY A 59 -25.07 3.96 -18.14
C GLY A 59 -23.75 4.72 -18.19
N GLN A 60 -23.02 4.61 -19.28
CA GLN A 60 -21.77 5.30 -19.52
C GLN A 60 -21.62 5.62 -21.01
N TRP A 61 -20.86 6.65 -21.35
CA TRP A 61 -20.41 6.88 -22.72
C TRP A 61 -18.90 6.64 -22.79
N LEU A 62 -18.45 6.14 -23.93
CA LEU A 62 -17.04 5.86 -24.21
C LEU A 62 -16.62 6.61 -25.48
N SER A 63 -15.33 6.91 -25.59
CA SER A 63 -14.77 7.27 -26.89
C SER A 63 -14.85 6.08 -27.84
N GLN A 64 -14.78 6.33 -29.15
CA GLN A 64 -14.77 5.25 -30.14
C GLN A 64 -13.61 4.26 -29.91
N GLN A 65 -12.44 4.78 -29.50
CA GLN A 65 -11.24 3.99 -29.23
C GLN A 65 -11.40 3.09 -27.99
N ASP A 66 -11.95 3.64 -26.90
CA ASP A 66 -12.21 2.86 -25.67
C ASP A 66 -13.26 1.79 -25.92
N PHE A 67 -14.29 2.12 -26.71
CA PHE A 67 -15.32 1.16 -27.09
C PHE A 67 -14.74 0.02 -27.95
N GLN A 68 -13.91 0.32 -28.95
CA GLN A 68 -13.23 -0.71 -29.75
C GLN A 68 -12.37 -1.62 -28.87
N SER A 69 -11.63 -1.04 -27.92
CA SER A 69 -10.85 -1.81 -26.95
C SER A 69 -11.74 -2.73 -26.11
N LEU A 70 -12.88 -2.23 -25.63
CA LEU A 70 -13.87 -3.00 -24.87
C LEU A 70 -14.43 -4.19 -25.68
N VAL A 71 -14.72 -3.99 -26.98
CA VAL A 71 -15.23 -5.06 -27.86
C VAL A 71 -14.25 -6.24 -27.95
N HIS A 72 -12.95 -5.97 -27.97
CA HIS A 72 -11.91 -7.02 -27.98
C HIS A 72 -11.77 -7.78 -26.65
N LEU A 73 -12.38 -7.29 -25.57
CA LEU A 73 -12.33 -7.91 -24.24
C LEU A 73 -13.48 -8.89 -23.97
N LYS A 74 -14.32 -9.22 -24.95
CA LYS A 74 -15.38 -10.23 -24.77
C LYS A 74 -14.79 -11.55 -24.24
N GLY A 75 -15.35 -12.05 -23.14
CA GLY A 75 -14.89 -13.25 -22.47
C GLY A 75 -13.64 -13.06 -21.60
N ARG A 76 -13.18 -11.82 -21.37
CA ARG A 76 -12.07 -11.49 -20.45
C ARG A 76 -12.58 -10.76 -19.20
N LEU A 77 -11.66 -10.52 -18.27
CA LEU A 77 -11.89 -9.72 -17.07
C LEU A 77 -11.85 -8.22 -17.40
N LEU A 78 -12.70 -7.45 -16.74
CA LEU A 78 -12.80 -6.00 -16.77
C LEU A 78 -12.77 -5.49 -15.33
N SER A 79 -11.68 -4.80 -14.98
CA SER A 79 -11.62 -4.02 -13.74
C SER A 79 -12.12 -2.61 -14.01
N LEU A 80 -12.91 -2.08 -13.08
CA LEU A 80 -13.27 -0.67 -13.08
C LEU A 80 -12.44 0.00 -11.98
N ASN A 81 -11.52 0.88 -12.39
CA ASN A 81 -10.51 1.51 -11.52
C ASN A 81 -11.09 2.58 -10.58
N ASN A 82 -12.42 2.66 -10.50
CA ASN A 82 -13.19 3.72 -9.86
C ASN A 82 -14.35 3.09 -9.08
N PHE A 83 -14.86 3.77 -8.04
CA PHE A 83 -16.08 3.32 -7.39
C PHE A 83 -17.22 3.22 -8.42
N LEU A 84 -17.95 2.11 -8.36
CA LEU A 84 -18.97 1.82 -9.33
C LEU A 84 -20.33 2.16 -8.76
N SER A 85 -20.84 3.35 -9.07
CA SER A 85 -22.26 3.66 -8.82
C SER A 85 -23.12 2.97 -9.88
N THR A 86 -24.16 2.27 -9.43
CA THR A 86 -25.10 1.47 -10.22
C THR A 86 -26.53 1.61 -9.67
N SER A 87 -27.53 1.28 -10.48
CA SER A 87 -28.94 1.31 -10.06
C SER A 87 -29.63 -0.01 -10.37
N LYS A 88 -30.59 -0.43 -9.53
CA LYS A 88 -31.50 -1.55 -9.86
C LYS A 88 -32.47 -1.24 -11.01
N LYS A 89 -32.59 0.02 -11.43
CA LYS A 89 -33.53 0.48 -12.47
C LYS A 89 -32.80 0.76 -13.79
N LYS A 90 -33.04 -0.06 -14.81
CA LYS A 90 -32.48 0.12 -16.17
C LYS A 90 -32.79 1.49 -16.80
N GLY A 91 -33.95 2.07 -16.47
CA GLY A 91 -34.36 3.39 -16.96
C GLY A 91 -33.41 4.52 -16.54
N VAL A 92 -32.83 4.43 -15.34
CA VAL A 92 -31.86 5.42 -14.83
C VAL A 92 -30.59 5.38 -15.69
N ALA A 93 -30.02 4.19 -15.90
CA ALA A 93 -28.86 4.00 -16.77
C ALA A 93 -29.11 4.52 -18.20
N THR A 94 -30.31 4.29 -18.74
CA THR A 94 -30.67 4.74 -20.10
C THR A 94 -30.73 6.26 -20.18
N ALA A 95 -31.39 6.93 -19.22
CA ALA A 95 -31.51 8.38 -19.19
C ALA A 95 -30.14 9.09 -19.12
N PHE A 96 -29.18 8.50 -18.42
CA PHE A 96 -27.80 9.02 -18.37
C PHE A 96 -27.10 8.96 -19.72
N VAL A 97 -27.19 7.82 -20.41
CA VAL A 97 -26.59 7.66 -21.74
C VAL A 97 -27.23 8.62 -22.74
N ASP A 98 -28.57 8.74 -22.72
CA ASP A 98 -29.30 9.69 -23.58
C ASP A 98 -28.88 11.14 -23.34
N GLY A 99 -28.62 11.51 -22.08
CA GLY A 99 -28.14 12.84 -21.71
C GLY A 99 -26.72 13.12 -22.23
N ALA A 100 -25.85 12.12 -22.22
CA ALA A 100 -24.47 12.23 -22.69
C ALA A 100 -24.35 12.25 -24.21
N LEU A 101 -25.07 11.37 -24.91
CA LEU A 101 -25.10 11.31 -26.38
C LEU A 101 -25.61 12.62 -27.01
N LYS A 102 -26.46 13.37 -26.30
CA LYS A 102 -26.90 14.71 -26.75
C LYS A 102 -25.80 15.78 -26.63
N ARG A 103 -24.82 15.59 -25.75
CA ARG A 103 -23.76 16.57 -25.45
C ARG A 103 -22.46 16.28 -26.18
N HIS A 104 -22.22 15.03 -26.57
CA HIS A 104 -20.96 14.58 -27.15
C HIS A 104 -21.22 13.85 -28.48
N GLN A 105 -20.90 14.51 -29.60
CA GLN A 105 -21.22 14.02 -30.95
C GLN A 105 -20.41 12.78 -31.37
N ASP A 106 -19.25 12.53 -30.76
CA ASP A 106 -18.33 11.42 -31.10
C ASP A 106 -18.16 10.41 -29.95
N THR A 107 -19.28 9.94 -29.39
CA THR A 107 -19.26 8.98 -28.27
C THR A 107 -20.22 7.82 -28.49
N VAL A 108 -19.84 6.65 -27.96
CA VAL A 108 -20.65 5.43 -27.98
C VAL A 108 -21.31 5.27 -26.61
N GLY A 109 -22.63 5.14 -26.61
CA GLY A 109 -23.39 4.85 -25.41
C GLY A 109 -23.28 3.37 -25.02
N VAL A 110 -23.00 3.10 -23.75
CA VAL A 110 -22.89 1.75 -23.20
C VAL A 110 -23.76 1.63 -21.96
N ILE A 111 -24.61 0.61 -21.93
CA ILE A 111 -25.33 0.18 -20.74
C ILE A 111 -24.69 -1.11 -20.24
N PHE A 112 -23.97 -1.02 -19.13
CA PHE A 112 -23.49 -2.19 -18.41
C PHE A 112 -24.64 -2.82 -17.63
N ILE A 113 -24.86 -4.11 -17.87
CA ILE A 113 -25.84 -4.94 -17.19
C ILE A 113 -25.06 -5.94 -16.36
N MET A 114 -25.04 -5.73 -15.04
CA MET A 114 -24.21 -6.49 -14.13
C MET A 114 -25.06 -7.46 -13.32
N ALA A 115 -24.82 -8.75 -13.50
CA ALA A 115 -25.33 -9.79 -12.63
C ALA A 115 -24.42 -9.88 -11.39
N ILE A 116 -25.00 -9.57 -10.23
CA ILE A 116 -24.37 -9.70 -8.92
C ILE A 116 -24.89 -10.99 -8.31
N ASP A 117 -24.01 -11.94 -8.04
CA ASP A 117 -24.30 -13.12 -7.25
C ASP A 117 -23.51 -13.04 -5.94
N PRO A 118 -24.15 -12.66 -4.82
CA PRO A 118 -23.45 -12.43 -3.55
C PRO A 118 -22.79 -13.67 -2.96
N SER A 119 -23.16 -14.87 -3.40
CA SER A 119 -22.46 -16.12 -3.04
C SER A 119 -21.08 -16.26 -3.71
N LYS A 120 -20.84 -15.48 -4.76
CA LYS A 120 -19.62 -15.46 -5.59
C LYS A 120 -18.81 -14.18 -5.42
N ILE A 121 -18.93 -13.51 -4.28
CA ILE A 121 -18.21 -12.26 -4.03
C ILE A 121 -17.09 -12.55 -3.03
N PRO A 122 -15.82 -12.45 -3.45
CA PRO A 122 -14.71 -12.60 -2.53
C PRO A 122 -14.81 -11.51 -1.44
N THR A 123 -15.02 -11.94 -0.20
CA THR A 123 -15.10 -11.04 0.98
C THR A 123 -13.84 -10.20 1.20
N LEU A 124 -12.74 -10.53 0.52
CA LEU A 124 -11.46 -9.80 0.62
C LEU A 124 -11.33 -8.62 -0.35
N ILE A 125 -11.94 -8.67 -1.54
CA ILE A 125 -11.58 -7.78 -2.67
C ILE A 125 -12.72 -6.86 -3.10
N THR A 126 -13.96 -7.31 -3.00
CA THR A 126 -15.13 -6.54 -3.48
C THR A 126 -16.11 -6.30 -2.35
N SER A 127 -16.34 -5.03 -2.01
CA SER A 127 -17.41 -4.63 -1.10
C SER A 127 -18.36 -3.68 -1.82
N PHE A 128 -19.65 -3.77 -1.51
CA PHE A 128 -20.66 -2.88 -2.04
C PHE A 128 -21.82 -2.75 -1.07
N ALA A 129 -22.53 -1.63 -1.14
CA ALA A 129 -23.67 -1.38 -0.26
C ALA A 129 -24.79 -0.68 -1.03
N MET A 130 -26.03 -0.94 -0.63
CA MET A 130 -27.14 -0.03 -0.93
C MET A 130 -26.86 1.29 -0.20
N ILE A 131 -26.98 2.39 -0.91
CA ILE A 131 -26.79 3.73 -0.34
C ILE A 131 -28.07 4.58 -0.42
N ASP A 132 -29.23 3.94 -0.57
CA ASP A 132 -30.54 4.58 -0.80
C ASP A 132 -30.90 5.64 0.24
N GLU A 133 -30.68 5.35 1.52
CA GLU A 133 -30.95 6.26 2.65
C GLU A 133 -29.99 7.46 2.70
N HIS A 134 -28.99 7.45 1.83
CA HIS A 134 -27.85 8.35 1.81
C HIS A 134 -27.59 8.94 0.42
N SER A 135 -28.39 8.54 -0.57
CA SER A 135 -28.35 8.98 -1.94
C SER A 135 -29.18 10.26 -2.08
N SER A 136 -28.72 11.22 -2.91
CA SER A 136 -29.53 12.41 -3.23
C SER A 136 -30.75 12.06 -4.09
N LEU A 137 -30.79 10.84 -4.65
CA LEU A 137 -31.91 10.29 -5.39
C LEU A 137 -32.46 9.05 -4.65
N PRO A 138 -33.15 9.23 -3.52
CA PRO A 138 -33.58 8.13 -2.64
C PRO A 138 -34.52 7.11 -3.30
N GLN A 139 -35.03 7.40 -4.50
CA GLN A 139 -35.85 6.48 -5.29
C GLN A 139 -35.04 5.61 -6.27
N GLU A 140 -33.72 5.77 -6.40
CA GLU A 140 -32.91 5.11 -7.43
C GLU A 140 -32.43 3.70 -7.08
N GLN A 141 -32.60 3.25 -5.84
CA GLN A 141 -32.09 1.95 -5.37
C GLN A 141 -30.61 1.76 -5.79
N GLU A 142 -29.78 2.69 -5.33
CA GLU A 142 -28.40 2.87 -5.76
C GLU A 142 -27.49 1.91 -4.99
N ILE A 143 -26.62 1.21 -5.74
CA ILE A 143 -25.58 0.35 -5.19
C ILE A 143 -24.23 0.91 -5.59
N LEU A 144 -23.37 1.13 -4.61
CA LEU A 144 -22.00 1.60 -4.78
C LEU A 144 -21.01 0.48 -4.48
N PHE A 145 -20.15 0.16 -5.44
CA PHE A 145 -19.04 -0.79 -5.26
C PHE A 145 -17.73 -0.06 -4.97
N THR A 146 -16.86 -0.72 -4.20
CA THR A 146 -15.46 -0.32 -4.01
C THR A 146 -14.66 -0.31 -5.30
N MET A 147 -13.52 0.39 -5.30
CA MET A 147 -12.58 0.37 -6.42
C MET A 147 -12.05 -1.06 -6.65
N HIS A 148 -11.57 -1.32 -7.86
CA HIS A 148 -10.97 -2.60 -8.27
C HIS A 148 -11.95 -3.78 -8.24
N THR A 149 -13.26 -3.50 -8.33
CA THR A 149 -14.24 -4.56 -8.58
C THR A 149 -14.03 -5.12 -9.97
N VAL A 150 -13.85 -6.44 -10.06
CA VAL A 150 -13.59 -7.15 -11.31
C VAL A 150 -14.85 -7.86 -11.79
N PHE A 151 -15.15 -7.69 -13.08
CA PHE A 151 -16.25 -8.36 -13.76
C PHE A 151 -15.74 -9.17 -14.95
N ARG A 152 -16.44 -10.24 -15.32
CA ARG A 152 -16.24 -10.91 -16.61
C ARG A 152 -17.22 -10.37 -17.63
N ILE A 153 -16.72 -10.03 -18.81
CA ILE A 153 -17.55 -9.64 -19.95
C ILE A 153 -18.14 -10.90 -20.58
N ILE A 154 -19.44 -11.11 -20.39
CA ILE A 154 -20.17 -12.26 -20.95
C ILE A 154 -20.52 -11.99 -22.41
N GLU A 155 -21.09 -10.81 -22.67
CA GLU A 155 -21.61 -10.48 -23.99
C GLU A 155 -21.62 -8.98 -24.23
N ILE A 156 -21.47 -8.60 -25.49
CA ILE A 156 -21.59 -7.23 -25.97
C ILE A 156 -22.59 -7.27 -27.12
N LYS A 157 -23.67 -6.50 -27.01
CA LYS A 157 -24.82 -6.50 -27.95
C LYS A 157 -25.13 -5.08 -28.40
N GLU A 158 -25.31 -4.92 -29.70
CA GLU A 158 -25.82 -3.67 -30.29
C GLU A 158 -27.32 -3.55 -30.01
N LYS A 159 -27.79 -2.35 -29.63
CA LYS A 159 -29.21 -2.12 -29.30
C LYS A 159 -29.92 -1.24 -30.33
N THR A 160 -29.23 -0.28 -30.93
CA THR A 160 -29.77 0.63 -31.96
C THR A 160 -28.98 0.47 -33.25
N LYS A 161 -29.67 0.35 -34.40
CA LYS A 161 -29.10 0.11 -35.74
C LYS A 161 -28.07 1.13 -36.27
N ASN A 162 -27.69 2.13 -35.47
CA ASN A 162 -26.76 3.20 -35.83
C ASN A 162 -25.50 3.19 -34.93
N ASP A 163 -25.15 2.05 -34.32
CA ASP A 163 -23.97 1.86 -33.45
C ASP A 163 -23.85 2.79 -32.21
N SER A 164 -24.88 3.58 -31.91
CA SER A 164 -24.81 4.60 -30.86
C SER A 164 -25.09 4.08 -29.46
N LEU A 165 -25.70 2.91 -29.31
CA LEU A 165 -26.04 2.33 -28.01
C LEU A 165 -25.82 0.82 -27.96
N TRP A 166 -25.03 0.39 -26.98
CA TRP A 166 -24.64 -0.99 -26.75
C TRP A 166 -24.99 -1.46 -25.34
N GLU A 167 -25.30 -2.73 -25.19
CA GLU A 167 -25.47 -3.39 -23.90
C GLU A 167 -24.31 -4.36 -23.67
N VAL A 168 -23.64 -4.20 -22.53
CA VAL A 168 -22.51 -5.04 -22.12
C VAL A 168 -22.93 -5.83 -20.90
N GLN A 169 -23.05 -7.14 -21.07
CA GLN A 169 -23.40 -8.05 -19.99
C GLN A 169 -22.16 -8.44 -19.21
N LEU A 170 -22.19 -8.16 -17.91
CA LEU A 170 -21.14 -8.41 -16.96
C LEU A 170 -21.64 -9.38 -15.89
N THR A 171 -20.79 -10.27 -15.43
CA THR A 171 -21.00 -11.03 -14.18
C THR A 171 -19.88 -10.73 -13.23
N ILE A 172 -20.20 -10.63 -11.93
CA ILE A 172 -19.16 -10.63 -10.91
C ILE A 172 -18.42 -11.97 -10.91
N THR A 173 -17.11 -11.94 -10.63
CA THR A 173 -16.23 -13.11 -10.61
C THR A 173 -15.64 -13.32 -9.22
N ASP A 174 -15.36 -14.58 -8.86
CA ASP A 174 -14.69 -14.97 -7.62
C ASP A 174 -13.34 -15.66 -7.90
N GLU A 175 -12.65 -16.10 -6.83
CA GLU A 175 -11.40 -16.87 -6.91
C GLU A 175 -11.57 -18.25 -7.62
N SER A 176 -12.79 -18.69 -7.95
CA SER A 176 -12.99 -19.89 -8.78
C SER A 176 -12.87 -19.61 -10.28
N ASP A 177 -12.91 -18.33 -10.68
CA ASP A 177 -12.67 -17.91 -12.06
C ASP A 177 -11.19 -18.14 -12.42
N PRO A 178 -10.85 -19.00 -13.41
CA PRO A 178 -9.47 -19.39 -13.66
C PRO A 178 -8.52 -18.24 -14.02
N GLN A 179 -9.03 -17.17 -14.66
CA GLN A 179 -8.21 -16.01 -14.99
C GLN A 179 -7.97 -15.13 -13.77
N LEU A 180 -8.99 -14.97 -12.92
CA LEU A 180 -8.85 -14.21 -11.67
C LEU A 180 -8.04 -15.00 -10.64
N ALA A 181 -8.20 -16.32 -10.58
CA ALA A 181 -7.42 -17.22 -9.76
C ALA A 181 -5.95 -17.20 -10.19
N GLY A 182 -5.67 -17.27 -11.49
CA GLY A 182 -4.33 -17.12 -12.03
C GLY A 182 -3.72 -15.75 -11.68
N LEU A 183 -4.46 -14.66 -11.88
CA LEU A 183 -4.02 -13.31 -11.50
C LEU A 183 -3.77 -13.18 -10.00
N THR A 184 -4.70 -13.69 -9.19
CA THR A 184 -4.63 -13.66 -7.72
C THR A 184 -3.49 -14.55 -7.20
N HIS A 185 -3.23 -15.68 -7.85
CA HIS A 185 -2.11 -16.56 -7.55
C HIS A 185 -0.79 -15.89 -7.89
N CYS A 186 -0.65 -15.29 -9.08
CA CYS A 186 0.52 -14.48 -9.43
C CYS A 186 0.72 -13.33 -8.42
N MET A 187 -0.35 -12.59 -8.10
CA MET A 187 -0.29 -11.52 -7.10
C MET A 187 0.06 -12.05 -5.70
N LYS A 188 -0.47 -13.19 -5.26
CA LYS A 188 -0.16 -13.80 -3.95
C LYS A 188 1.26 -14.34 -3.91
N GLU A 189 1.75 -14.99 -4.97
CA GLU A 189 3.15 -15.40 -5.08
C GLU A 189 4.10 -14.19 -5.06
N GLU A 190 3.70 -13.08 -5.66
CA GLU A 190 4.43 -11.81 -5.61
C GLU A 190 4.33 -11.08 -4.26
N ILE A 191 3.18 -11.14 -3.58
CA ILE A 191 2.97 -10.48 -2.29
C ILE A 191 3.61 -11.28 -1.14
N ASP A 192 3.40 -12.60 -1.09
CA ASP A 192 3.89 -13.48 -0.01
C ASP A 192 5.36 -13.91 -0.20
N GLY A 193 5.91 -13.80 -1.41
CA GLY A 193 7.31 -14.11 -1.73
C GLY A 193 8.30 -12.98 -1.43
N GLY A 194 7.91 -11.94 -0.68
CA GLY A 194 8.69 -10.72 -0.51
C GLY A 194 8.92 -9.99 -1.84
N GLY A 195 7.96 -10.10 -2.77
CA GLY A 195 8.13 -9.90 -4.20
C GLY A 195 7.50 -8.63 -4.78
N TRP A 196 7.18 -7.61 -3.98
CA TRP A 196 7.16 -6.24 -4.53
C TRP A 196 8.56 -5.83 -5.00
N TYR A 197 9.62 -6.44 -4.44
CA TYR A 197 11.03 -6.07 -4.59
C TYR A 197 11.77 -6.79 -5.73
N ARG A 198 11.11 -7.66 -6.50
CA ARG A 198 11.75 -8.47 -7.58
C ARG A 198 11.14 -8.33 -8.95
N MET A 199 10.08 -7.56 -9.07
CA MET A 199 9.45 -7.33 -10.36
C MET A 199 10.31 -6.32 -11.13
N GLY A 200 10.94 -6.79 -12.22
CA GLY A 200 11.70 -5.98 -13.19
C GLY A 200 10.83 -4.98 -13.97
N TYR A 201 10.01 -4.24 -13.25
CA TYR A 201 9.12 -3.18 -13.72
C TYR A 201 9.53 -1.81 -13.16
N PHE A 202 10.71 -1.68 -12.54
CA PHE A 202 11.22 -0.36 -12.16
C PHE A 202 11.28 0.56 -13.38
N ASP A 203 11.69 0.05 -14.54
CA ASP A 203 11.69 0.81 -15.79
C ASP A 203 10.27 1.34 -16.14
N GLN A 204 9.23 0.53 -15.95
CA GLN A 204 7.84 0.94 -16.20
C GLN A 204 7.29 1.90 -15.14
N ALA A 205 7.68 1.72 -13.87
CA ALA A 205 7.32 2.63 -12.78
C ALA A 205 8.05 3.97 -12.92
N GLU A 206 9.31 3.95 -13.34
CA GLU A 206 10.13 5.12 -13.63
C GLU A 206 9.58 5.89 -14.84
N GLU A 207 9.17 5.21 -15.91
CA GLU A 207 8.45 5.83 -17.05
C GLU A 207 7.18 6.56 -16.57
N LEU A 208 6.35 5.90 -15.76
CA LEU A 208 5.13 6.52 -15.21
C LEU A 208 5.45 7.72 -14.30
N TYR A 209 6.46 7.62 -13.45
CA TYR A 209 6.85 8.73 -12.57
C TYR A 209 7.44 9.90 -13.36
N ASN A 210 8.20 9.65 -14.43
CA ASN A 210 8.68 10.69 -15.31
C ASN A 210 7.53 11.37 -16.07
N GLU A 211 6.54 10.61 -16.56
CA GLU A 211 5.34 11.17 -17.19
C GLU A 211 4.51 12.01 -16.20
N LEU A 212 4.36 11.56 -14.95
CA LEU A 212 3.72 12.34 -13.89
C LEU A 212 4.49 13.63 -13.59
N LEU A 213 5.82 13.58 -13.61
CA LEU A 213 6.66 14.77 -13.40
C LEU A 213 6.48 15.80 -14.53
N GLU A 214 6.41 15.35 -15.78
CA GLU A 214 6.19 16.21 -16.95
C GLU A 214 4.80 16.86 -16.95
N ASN A 215 3.78 16.15 -16.48
CA ASN A 215 2.39 16.62 -16.49
C ASN A 215 1.96 17.34 -15.20
N SER A 216 2.75 17.24 -14.13
CA SER A 216 2.44 17.87 -12.84
C SER A 216 2.60 19.39 -12.90
N SER A 217 1.51 20.10 -12.61
CA SER A 217 1.50 21.57 -12.51
C SER A 217 1.69 22.07 -11.06
N ASP A 218 1.67 21.16 -10.08
CA ASP A 218 1.84 21.46 -8.66
C ASP A 218 3.24 21.08 -8.15
N ASP A 219 3.84 21.99 -7.39
CA ASP A 219 5.16 21.82 -6.78
C ASP A 219 5.16 20.69 -5.75
N SER A 220 4.08 20.56 -4.96
CA SER A 220 4.00 19.50 -3.95
C SER A 220 3.88 18.11 -4.58
N GLU A 221 3.09 17.96 -5.65
CA GLU A 221 3.04 16.74 -6.45
C GLU A 221 4.41 16.38 -7.03
N ARG A 222 5.14 17.33 -7.63
CA ARG A 222 6.50 17.10 -8.14
C ARG A 222 7.45 16.61 -7.06
N ALA A 223 7.39 17.21 -5.87
CA ALA A 223 8.22 16.77 -4.75
C ALA A 223 7.91 15.31 -4.35
N ASN A 224 6.63 14.94 -4.27
CA ASN A 224 6.23 13.57 -3.98
C ASN A 224 6.75 12.58 -5.05
N VAL A 225 6.64 12.93 -6.34
CA VAL A 225 7.14 12.10 -7.44
C VAL A 225 8.66 11.93 -7.37
N TYR A 226 9.40 13.01 -7.09
CA TYR A 226 10.84 12.92 -6.86
C TYR A 226 11.19 12.02 -5.67
N ASN A 227 10.46 12.09 -4.56
CA ASN A 227 10.67 11.18 -3.44
C ASN A 227 10.45 9.70 -3.84
N LEU A 228 9.44 9.38 -4.65
CA LEU A 228 9.18 8.02 -5.14
C LEU A 228 10.30 7.51 -6.07
N LEU A 229 10.75 8.35 -7.01
CA LEU A 229 11.90 8.05 -7.87
C LEU A 229 13.16 7.80 -7.02
N GLY A 230 13.41 8.66 -6.03
CA GLY A 230 14.54 8.49 -5.11
C GLY A 230 14.49 7.17 -4.33
N TRP A 231 13.29 6.76 -3.90
CA TRP A 231 13.08 5.48 -3.22
C TRP A 231 13.40 4.29 -4.12
N GLY A 232 12.88 4.29 -5.35
CA GLY A 232 13.14 3.20 -6.28
C GLY A 232 14.61 3.10 -6.69
N LYS A 233 15.28 4.23 -6.95
CA LYS A 233 16.74 4.25 -7.23
C LYS A 233 17.55 3.70 -6.06
N LYS A 234 17.21 4.07 -4.82
CA LYS A 234 17.88 3.56 -3.61
C LYS A 234 17.73 2.05 -3.50
N ASP A 235 16.54 1.51 -3.75
CA ASP A 235 16.26 0.08 -3.65
C ASP A 235 17.08 -0.74 -4.68
N HIS A 236 17.29 -0.18 -5.87
CA HIS A 236 18.16 -0.74 -6.92
C HIS A 236 19.66 -0.50 -6.69
N GLY A 237 20.05 0.11 -5.56
CA GLY A 237 21.44 0.42 -5.24
C GLY A 237 22.03 1.60 -6.02
N GLN A 238 21.22 2.35 -6.77
CA GLN A 238 21.61 3.56 -7.50
C GLN A 238 21.61 4.78 -6.57
N TYR A 239 22.50 4.78 -5.58
CA TYR A 239 22.48 5.72 -4.46
C TYR A 239 22.69 7.20 -4.87
N ASN A 240 23.55 7.48 -5.85
CA ASN A 240 23.77 8.86 -6.30
C ASN A 240 22.55 9.45 -7.01
N GLU A 241 21.84 8.65 -7.81
CA GLU A 241 20.58 9.06 -8.44
C GLU A 241 19.48 9.27 -7.39
N ALA A 242 19.42 8.38 -6.40
CA ALA A 242 18.50 8.51 -5.27
C ALA A 242 18.70 9.83 -4.50
N LEU A 243 19.96 10.18 -4.19
CA LEU A 243 20.30 11.46 -3.57
C LEU A 243 19.82 12.63 -4.41
N SER A 244 20.10 12.63 -5.71
CA SER A 244 19.69 13.72 -6.60
C SER A 244 18.17 13.94 -6.58
N PHE A 245 17.37 12.87 -6.59
CA PHE A 245 15.93 12.98 -6.52
C PHE A 245 15.43 13.45 -5.15
N TYR A 246 15.95 12.91 -4.05
CA TYR A 246 15.57 13.38 -2.72
C TYR A 246 15.97 14.84 -2.47
N GLU A 247 17.11 15.30 -2.98
CA GLU A 247 17.54 16.69 -2.90
C GLU A 247 16.59 17.63 -3.67
N LYS A 248 16.15 17.24 -4.87
CA LYS A 248 15.14 18.00 -5.63
C LYS A 248 13.81 18.08 -4.88
N SER A 249 13.36 16.97 -4.29
CA SER A 249 12.15 16.97 -3.45
C SER A 249 12.31 17.87 -2.23
N LEU A 250 13.46 17.82 -1.56
CA LEU A 250 13.76 18.63 -0.39
C LEU A 250 13.77 20.12 -0.74
N GLU A 251 14.41 20.51 -1.85
CA GLU A 251 14.46 21.91 -2.30
C GLU A 251 13.05 22.48 -2.55
N ILE A 252 12.16 21.70 -3.17
CA ILE A 252 10.78 22.12 -3.39
C ILE A 252 10.04 22.29 -2.06
N TYR A 253 10.11 21.30 -1.17
CA TYR A 253 9.47 21.40 0.13
C TYR A 253 10.01 22.55 0.98
N GLN A 254 11.30 22.87 0.90
CA GLN A 254 11.90 24.01 1.60
C GLN A 254 11.34 25.36 1.12
N LYS A 255 10.98 25.46 -0.17
CA LYS A 255 10.37 26.68 -0.72
C LYS A 255 8.88 26.78 -0.40
N ALA A 256 8.19 25.65 -0.32
CA ALA A 256 6.73 25.59 -0.25
C ALA A 256 6.17 25.43 1.18
N LEU A 257 6.95 24.89 2.12
CA LEU A 257 6.48 24.48 3.44
C LEU A 257 7.23 25.20 4.57
N PRO A 258 6.62 25.33 5.76
CA PRO A 258 7.31 25.80 6.95
C PRO A 258 8.50 24.89 7.34
N ASP A 259 9.52 25.46 7.98
CA ASP A 259 10.77 24.76 8.38
C ASP A 259 10.56 23.53 9.27
N ASP A 260 9.44 23.45 9.99
CA ASP A 260 9.08 22.33 10.86
C ASP A 260 8.09 21.34 10.22
N HIS A 261 7.83 21.47 8.91
CA HIS A 261 6.93 20.55 8.24
C HIS A 261 7.55 19.14 8.14
N LEU A 262 6.79 18.11 8.49
CA LEU A 262 7.25 16.72 8.59
C LEU A 262 7.82 16.14 7.28
N ASN A 263 7.36 16.62 6.13
CA ASN A 263 7.93 16.25 4.83
C ASN A 263 9.43 16.59 4.73
N LEU A 264 9.87 17.72 5.29
CA LEU A 264 11.30 18.08 5.35
C LEU A 264 12.07 17.06 6.19
N GLY A 265 11.52 16.71 7.37
CA GLY A 265 12.10 15.67 8.23
C GLY A 265 12.18 14.31 7.54
N THR A 266 11.17 13.95 6.75
CA THR A 266 11.14 12.70 5.97
C THR A 266 12.20 12.70 4.89
N MET A 267 12.37 13.80 4.15
CA MET A 267 13.42 13.90 3.12
C MET A 267 14.82 13.82 3.74
N CYS A 268 15.06 14.52 4.85
CA CYS A 268 16.33 14.40 5.58
C CYS A 268 16.57 12.94 6.03
N ASN A 269 15.55 12.23 6.52
CA ASN A 269 15.70 10.83 6.91
C ASN A 269 16.06 9.95 5.71
N ASN A 270 15.39 10.14 4.57
CA ASN A 270 15.65 9.36 3.36
C ASN A 270 17.07 9.59 2.82
N ILE A 271 17.54 10.83 2.80
CA ILE A 271 18.92 11.17 2.42
C ILE A 271 19.91 10.53 3.41
N GLY A 272 19.64 10.61 4.71
CA GLY A 272 20.45 9.96 5.75
C GLY A 272 20.56 8.45 5.55
N GLN A 273 19.47 7.80 5.15
CA GLN A 273 19.46 6.37 4.85
C GLN A 273 20.28 6.00 3.62
N VAL A 274 20.28 6.84 2.58
CA VAL A 274 21.15 6.62 1.41
C VAL A 274 22.62 6.72 1.80
N TYR A 275 23.00 7.74 2.59
CA TYR A 275 24.37 7.86 3.10
C TYR A 275 24.77 6.67 3.99
N TYR A 276 23.85 6.17 4.83
CA TYR A 276 24.06 4.96 5.61
C TYR A 276 24.37 3.76 4.72
N MET A 277 23.60 3.55 3.65
CA MET A 277 23.81 2.46 2.68
C MET A 277 25.14 2.60 1.91
N MET A 278 25.57 3.83 1.65
CA MET A 278 26.88 4.14 1.06
C MET A 278 28.06 3.97 2.05
N GLY A 279 27.77 3.78 3.34
CA GLY A 279 28.78 3.66 4.40
C GLY A 279 29.30 5.00 4.94
N ASP A 280 28.74 6.13 4.52
CA ASP A 280 29.06 7.46 5.06
C ASP A 280 28.18 7.73 6.30
N TYR A 281 28.50 7.05 7.39
CA TYR A 281 27.72 7.13 8.63
C TYR A 281 27.76 8.53 9.27
N SER A 282 28.82 9.31 9.02
CA SER A 282 28.94 10.68 9.53
C SER A 282 27.91 11.60 8.88
N LYS A 283 27.79 11.58 7.56
CA LYS A 283 26.74 12.35 6.87
C LYS A 283 25.34 11.83 7.21
N ALA A 284 25.17 10.51 7.32
CA ALA A 284 23.90 9.94 7.74
C ALA A 284 23.45 10.53 9.10
N LEU A 285 24.36 10.61 10.08
CA LEU A 285 24.08 11.22 11.39
C LEU A 285 23.71 12.71 11.29
N GLU A 286 24.33 13.50 10.41
CA GLU A 286 23.97 14.91 10.20
C GLU A 286 22.53 15.06 9.69
N PHE A 287 22.15 14.25 8.69
CA PHE A 287 20.82 14.27 8.11
C PHE A 287 19.76 13.72 9.06
N TYR A 288 20.04 12.63 9.77
CA TYR A 288 19.15 12.13 10.84
C TYR A 288 19.01 13.14 11.98
N GLY A 289 20.06 13.89 12.31
CA GLY A 289 19.98 14.95 13.32
C GLY A 289 19.11 16.13 12.88
N THR A 290 19.12 16.44 11.59
CA THR A 290 18.21 17.45 11.02
C THR A 290 16.77 16.94 11.03
N SER A 291 16.54 15.68 10.64
CA SER A 291 15.23 15.03 10.71
C SER A 291 14.67 15.00 12.12
N LEU A 292 15.49 14.61 13.11
CA LEU A 292 15.11 14.54 14.51
C LEU A 292 14.65 15.90 15.05
N LYS A 293 15.41 16.97 14.78
CA LYS A 293 15.04 18.34 15.22
C LYS A 293 13.69 18.79 14.65
N ILE A 294 13.41 18.48 13.39
CA ILE A 294 12.12 18.79 12.75
C ILE A 294 11.00 18.00 13.44
N ARG A 295 11.19 16.68 13.60
CA ARG A 295 10.21 15.79 14.26
C ARG A 295 9.96 16.19 15.71
N GLU A 296 10.98 16.54 16.49
CA GLU A 296 10.84 16.99 17.88
C GLU A 296 10.06 18.30 18.01
N LYS A 297 10.14 19.17 17.00
CA LYS A 297 9.37 20.43 16.97
C LYS A 297 7.91 20.21 16.55
N ALA A 298 7.67 19.27 15.63
CA ALA A 298 6.37 19.05 15.02
C ALA A 298 5.51 17.99 15.72
N LEU A 299 6.11 17.06 16.46
CA LEU A 299 5.46 15.90 17.03
C LEU A 299 5.55 15.87 18.56
N PRO A 300 4.59 15.24 19.25
CA PRO A 300 4.76 14.88 20.65
C PRO A 300 6.00 14.02 20.87
N SER A 301 6.65 14.15 22.03
CA SER A 301 7.86 13.38 22.39
C SER A 301 7.67 11.86 22.42
N THR A 302 6.43 11.40 22.34
CA THR A 302 6.01 9.99 22.40
C THR A 302 5.67 9.43 21.02
N HIS A 303 5.84 10.22 19.95
CA HIS A 303 5.51 9.80 18.59
C HIS A 303 6.53 8.78 18.04
N LEU A 304 6.04 7.74 17.37
CA LEU A 304 6.87 6.62 16.90
C LEU A 304 7.94 7.03 15.87
N ASP A 305 7.68 8.04 15.03
CA ASP A 305 8.69 8.59 14.12
C ASP A 305 9.98 9.06 14.82
N LEU A 306 9.89 9.50 16.09
CA LEU A 306 11.08 9.82 16.89
C LEU A 306 11.86 8.54 17.26
N ALA A 307 11.14 7.46 17.60
CA ALA A 307 11.73 6.17 17.86
C ALA A 307 12.48 5.64 16.62
N ASP A 308 11.88 5.74 15.44
CA ASP A 308 12.51 5.31 14.19
C ASP A 308 13.79 6.09 13.91
N THR A 309 13.79 7.41 14.10
CA THR A 309 15.02 8.22 13.96
C THR A 309 16.09 7.79 14.98
N TYR A 310 15.73 7.53 16.23
CA TYR A 310 16.69 7.04 17.22
C TYR A 310 17.27 5.65 16.88
N LEU A 311 16.49 4.79 16.23
CA LEU A 311 16.96 3.51 15.70
C LEU A 311 17.95 3.73 14.55
N ASP A 312 17.68 4.65 13.64
CA ASP A 312 18.59 5.06 12.56
C ASP A 312 19.94 5.58 13.11
N PHE A 313 19.90 6.42 14.16
CA PHE A 313 21.09 6.83 14.91
C PHE A 313 21.86 5.64 15.49
N SER A 314 21.14 4.70 16.11
CA SER A 314 21.78 3.52 16.73
C SER A 314 22.50 2.65 15.70
N ALA A 315 21.92 2.52 14.51
CA ALA A 315 22.51 1.78 13.41
C ALA A 315 23.84 2.41 12.96
N CYS A 316 23.89 3.75 12.84
CA CYS A 316 25.13 4.46 12.52
C CYS A 316 26.19 4.28 13.61
N TYR A 317 25.84 4.48 14.88
CA TYR A 317 26.80 4.34 15.98
C TYR A 317 27.30 2.90 16.16
N GLU A 318 26.46 1.89 15.90
CA GLU A 318 26.87 0.48 15.87
C GLU A 318 27.91 0.23 14.78
N LYS A 319 27.70 0.76 13.56
CA LYS A 319 28.66 0.63 12.46
C LYS A 319 29.98 1.36 12.71
N LEU A 320 29.93 2.48 13.43
CA LEU A 320 31.13 3.23 13.87
C LEU A 320 31.84 2.57 15.07
N GLY A 321 31.27 1.51 15.66
CA GLY A 321 31.83 0.84 16.83
C GLY A 321 31.68 1.61 18.15
N VAL A 322 30.86 2.67 18.17
CA VAL A 322 30.59 3.48 19.36
C VAL A 322 29.37 2.92 20.10
N TYR A 323 29.51 1.69 20.58
CA TYR A 323 28.37 0.89 21.06
C TYR A 323 27.63 1.49 22.27
N GLU A 324 28.33 2.20 23.16
CA GLU A 324 27.70 2.87 24.30
C GLU A 324 26.74 3.98 23.86
N THR A 325 27.08 4.73 22.82
CA THR A 325 26.21 5.75 22.25
C THR A 325 25.05 5.12 21.49
N ALA A 326 25.31 4.04 20.74
CA ALA A 326 24.26 3.25 20.09
C ALA A 326 23.23 2.71 21.10
N LEU A 327 23.70 2.24 22.26
CA LEU A 327 22.84 1.75 23.32
C LEU A 327 21.94 2.85 23.90
N LYS A 328 22.48 4.05 24.11
CA LYS A 328 21.69 5.19 24.60
C LYS A 328 20.59 5.59 23.62
N THR A 329 20.88 5.64 22.31
CA THR A 329 19.84 5.97 21.33
C THR A 329 18.80 4.85 21.20
N LEU A 330 19.20 3.58 21.32
CA LEU A 330 18.26 2.45 21.41
C LEU A 330 17.33 2.55 22.63
N GLN A 331 17.84 2.97 23.78
CA GLN A 331 17.03 3.17 24.98
C GLN A 331 15.97 4.25 24.81
N ASN A 332 16.29 5.33 24.08
CA ASN A 332 15.31 6.36 23.74
C ASN A 332 14.19 5.81 22.85
N ALA A 333 14.54 5.09 21.77
CA ALA A 333 13.56 4.46 20.89
C ALA A 333 12.67 3.47 21.65
N TYR A 334 13.30 2.63 22.49
CA TYR A 334 12.61 1.63 23.31
C TYR A 334 11.59 2.27 24.26
N LYS A 335 11.98 3.34 24.96
CA LYS A 335 11.10 4.05 25.89
C LYS A 335 9.85 4.58 25.18
N ILE A 336 10.01 5.17 23.99
CA ILE A 336 8.88 5.68 23.20
C ILE A 336 7.94 4.53 22.78
N GLN A 337 8.51 3.42 22.28
CA GLN A 337 7.72 2.26 21.87
C GLN A 337 6.95 1.65 23.06
N GLN A 338 7.57 1.59 24.24
CA GLN A 338 6.95 1.05 25.46
C GLN A 338 5.76 1.86 25.97
N GLU A 339 5.66 3.14 25.63
CA GLU A 339 4.49 3.96 25.98
C GLU A 339 3.26 3.61 25.13
N THR A 340 3.47 2.99 23.95
CA THR A 340 2.40 2.65 23.00
C THR A 340 2.11 1.16 22.91
N PHE A 341 3.12 0.32 23.11
CA PHE A 341 3.06 -1.11 22.86
C PHE A 341 3.60 -1.94 24.03
N ASP A 342 2.99 -3.10 24.26
CA ASP A 342 3.54 -4.12 25.14
C ASP A 342 4.82 -4.73 24.54
N GLU A 343 5.76 -5.18 25.38
CA GLU A 343 7.07 -5.73 24.97
C GLU A 343 6.99 -6.91 23.98
N GLY A 344 5.86 -7.60 23.92
CA GLY A 344 5.63 -8.70 22.98
C GLY A 344 5.13 -8.29 21.60
N ASN A 345 4.97 -6.99 21.33
CA ASN A 345 4.46 -6.46 20.07
C ASN A 345 5.51 -6.53 18.95
N PRO A 346 5.12 -6.90 17.70
CA PRO A 346 6.04 -6.92 16.55
C PRO A 346 6.82 -5.62 16.29
N ALA A 347 6.32 -4.46 16.73
CA ALA A 347 7.01 -3.18 16.67
C ALA A 347 8.39 -3.20 17.36
N PHE A 348 8.59 -4.06 18.37
CA PHE A 348 9.90 -4.21 19.04
C PHE A 348 10.90 -5.07 18.26
N SER A 349 10.50 -5.76 17.18
CA SER A 349 11.38 -6.68 16.46
C SER A 349 12.67 -6.00 16.01
N PHE A 350 12.57 -4.84 15.35
CA PHE A 350 13.73 -4.09 14.88
C PHE A 350 14.60 -3.59 16.04
N THR A 351 13.98 -3.06 17.10
CA THR A 351 14.65 -2.59 18.31
C THR A 351 15.43 -3.71 19.01
N TYR A 352 14.84 -4.89 19.20
CA TYR A 352 15.51 -6.05 19.76
C TYR A 352 16.62 -6.58 18.86
N SER A 353 16.45 -6.47 17.54
CA SER A 353 17.50 -6.79 16.57
C SER A 353 18.73 -5.89 16.69
N TRP A 354 18.55 -4.63 17.08
CA TRP A 354 19.66 -3.73 17.37
C TRP A 354 20.26 -3.95 18.76
N TYR A 355 19.45 -4.15 19.80
CA TYR A 355 19.98 -4.49 21.13
C TYR A 355 20.87 -5.72 21.11
N LYS A 356 20.45 -6.81 20.45
CA LYS A 356 21.27 -8.04 20.36
C LYS A 356 22.61 -7.80 19.65
N ARG A 357 22.65 -6.93 18.62
CA ARG A 357 23.88 -6.54 17.92
C ARG A 357 24.79 -5.65 18.77
N VAL A 358 24.23 -4.62 19.39
CA VAL A 358 24.98 -3.66 20.22
C VAL A 358 25.56 -4.35 21.46
N TYR A 359 24.79 -5.17 22.18
CA TYR A 359 25.32 -5.92 23.33
C TYR A 359 26.39 -6.94 22.93
N ARG A 360 26.28 -7.56 21.75
CA ARG A 360 27.36 -8.41 21.22
C ARG A 360 28.63 -7.60 20.94
N GLY A 361 28.51 -6.38 20.41
CA GLY A 361 29.62 -5.45 20.21
C GLY A 361 30.29 -5.01 21.52
N LEU A 362 29.48 -4.75 22.55
CA LEU A 362 29.95 -4.49 23.93
C LEU A 362 30.55 -5.72 24.62
N LYS A 363 30.45 -6.91 24.01
CA LYS A 363 30.81 -8.21 24.60
C LYS A 363 30.00 -8.56 25.85
N GLU A 364 28.84 -7.94 26.03
CA GLU A 364 27.86 -8.29 27.06
C GLU A 364 26.97 -9.43 26.57
N TYR A 365 27.59 -10.60 26.36
CA TYR A 365 26.97 -11.74 25.70
C TYR A 365 25.69 -12.25 26.36
N SER A 366 25.61 -12.21 27.70
CA SER A 366 24.39 -12.60 28.42
C SER A 366 23.20 -11.71 28.05
N LYS A 367 23.38 -10.39 28.02
CA LYS A 367 22.31 -9.46 27.62
C LYS A 367 21.95 -9.62 26.15
N ALA A 368 22.95 -9.85 25.29
CA ALA A 368 22.68 -10.14 23.88
C ALA A 368 21.75 -11.36 23.73
N LEU A 369 22.01 -12.45 24.49
CA LEU A 369 21.16 -13.65 24.50
C LEU A 369 19.74 -13.36 25.00
N ASP A 370 19.56 -12.53 26.02
CA ASP A 370 18.23 -12.13 26.50
C ASP A 370 17.42 -11.45 25.37
N TYR A 371 18.05 -10.55 24.61
CA TYR A 371 17.40 -9.88 23.48
C TYR A 371 17.21 -10.80 22.27
N PHE A 372 18.07 -11.80 22.07
CA PHE A 372 17.83 -12.87 21.10
C PHE A 372 16.55 -13.66 21.43
N GLU A 373 16.33 -14.00 22.70
CA GLU A 373 15.10 -14.69 23.12
C GLU A 373 13.86 -13.80 22.97
N LYS A 374 13.95 -12.51 23.32
CA LYS A 374 12.85 -11.55 23.08
C LYS A 374 12.51 -11.42 21.58
N PHE A 375 13.53 -11.34 20.73
CA PHE A 375 13.38 -11.30 19.27
C PHE A 375 12.72 -12.60 18.75
N LEU A 376 13.20 -13.77 19.17
CA LEU A 376 12.61 -15.06 18.82
C LEU A 376 11.15 -15.21 19.29
N ALA A 377 10.79 -14.64 20.44
CA ALA A 377 9.42 -14.67 20.95
C ALA A 377 8.46 -13.88 20.06
N ILE A 378 8.93 -12.82 19.39
CA ILE A 378 8.16 -12.09 18.38
C ILE A 378 8.07 -12.92 17.11
N ASP A 379 9.21 -13.38 16.57
CA ASP A 379 9.25 -14.15 15.32
C ASP A 379 8.37 -15.41 15.39
N ARG A 380 8.35 -16.12 16.52
CA ARG A 380 7.48 -17.30 16.74
C ARG A 380 5.99 -17.00 16.64
N LYS A 381 5.58 -15.75 16.85
CA LYS A 381 4.17 -15.32 16.74
C LYS A 381 3.83 -14.84 15.32
N THR A 382 4.82 -14.37 14.55
CA THR A 382 4.59 -13.70 13.27
C THR A 382 5.02 -14.53 12.06
N LEU A 383 5.92 -15.49 12.23
CA LEU A 383 6.51 -16.27 11.15
C LEU A 383 6.14 -17.76 11.28
N PRO A 384 5.99 -18.49 10.15
CA PRO A 384 5.83 -19.94 10.16
C PRO A 384 7.01 -20.64 10.83
N GLU A 385 6.78 -21.75 11.53
CA GLU A 385 7.78 -22.45 12.39
C GLU A 385 9.11 -22.78 11.68
N LYS A 386 9.13 -22.90 10.35
CA LYS A 386 10.31 -23.22 9.54
C LYS A 386 10.85 -22.03 8.73
N HIS A 387 10.48 -20.80 9.11
CA HIS A 387 10.95 -19.60 8.42
C HIS A 387 12.50 -19.52 8.46
N PRO A 388 13.18 -19.19 7.35
CA PRO A 388 14.64 -19.14 7.28
C PRO A 388 15.31 -18.26 8.36
N ASP A 389 14.63 -17.20 8.82
CA ASP A 389 15.14 -16.28 9.85
C ASP A 389 15.41 -16.95 11.20
N PHE A 390 14.68 -18.03 11.53
CA PHE A 390 14.98 -18.83 12.72
C PHE A 390 16.37 -19.47 12.62
N GLY A 391 16.74 -19.94 11.42
CA GLY A 391 18.07 -20.52 11.18
C GLY A 391 19.19 -19.52 11.42
N LEU A 392 19.05 -18.31 10.87
CA LEU A 392 20.02 -17.23 11.09
C LEU A 392 20.14 -16.85 12.57
N THR A 393 19.00 -16.73 13.24
CA THR A 393 18.95 -16.36 14.66
C THR A 393 19.59 -17.42 15.56
N TYR A 394 19.27 -18.70 15.34
CA TYR A 394 19.90 -19.81 16.08
C TYR A 394 21.41 -19.90 15.81
N SER A 395 21.86 -19.67 14.58
CA SER A 395 23.29 -19.65 14.29
C SER A 395 24.03 -18.57 15.10
N ASN A 396 23.45 -17.37 15.19
CA ASN A 396 24.03 -16.27 15.95
C ASN A 396 24.08 -16.56 17.46
N ILE A 397 23.04 -17.19 18.00
CA ILE A 397 23.01 -17.63 19.42
C ILE A 397 24.08 -18.69 19.66
N GLY A 398 24.23 -19.66 18.74
CA GLY A 398 25.28 -20.67 18.81
C GLY A 398 26.69 -20.05 18.82
N ASP A 399 26.92 -19.06 17.97
CA ASP A 399 28.19 -18.31 17.93
C ASP A 399 28.49 -17.58 19.24
N ILE A 400 27.49 -17.01 19.90
CA ILE A 400 27.66 -16.36 21.20
C ILE A 400 28.06 -17.39 22.26
N HIS A 401 27.35 -18.52 22.34
CA HIS A 401 27.72 -19.59 23.28
C HIS A 401 29.12 -20.13 23.00
N ARG A 402 29.53 -20.25 21.74
CA ARG A 402 30.88 -20.68 21.37
C ARG A 402 31.93 -19.70 21.90
N VAL A 403 31.70 -18.39 21.78
CA VAL A 403 32.60 -17.35 22.30
C VAL A 403 32.64 -17.35 23.83
N MET A 404 31.53 -17.69 24.49
CA MET A 404 31.47 -17.85 25.95
C MET A 404 32.13 -19.15 26.45
N GLY A 405 32.48 -20.09 25.57
CA GLY A 405 33.03 -21.40 25.93
C GLY A 405 31.98 -22.48 26.20
N ASP A 406 30.69 -22.17 26.02
CA ASP A 406 29.57 -23.11 26.18
C ASP A 406 29.40 -23.98 24.91
N TYR A 407 30.40 -24.80 24.60
CA TYR A 407 30.44 -25.55 23.33
C TYR A 407 29.24 -26.50 23.12
N GLU A 408 28.71 -27.08 24.20
CA GLU A 408 27.54 -27.96 24.13
C GLU A 408 26.29 -27.19 23.68
N LYS A 409 26.03 -26.01 24.25
CA LYS A 409 24.91 -25.15 23.84
C LYS A 409 25.14 -24.61 22.43
N ALA A 410 26.37 -24.23 22.10
CA ALA A 410 26.72 -23.77 20.76
C ALA A 410 26.36 -24.82 19.71
N LEU A 411 26.80 -26.07 19.92
CA LEU A 411 26.48 -27.20 19.04
C LEU A 411 24.97 -27.41 18.91
N ALA A 412 24.23 -27.39 20.03
CA ALA A 412 22.78 -27.56 20.03
C ALA A 412 22.06 -26.49 19.18
N PHE A 413 22.46 -25.22 19.30
CA PHE A 413 21.87 -24.14 18.50
C PHE A 413 22.29 -24.18 17.03
N HIS A 414 23.53 -24.55 16.71
CA HIS A 414 23.93 -24.76 15.32
C HIS A 414 23.19 -25.93 14.67
N HIS A 415 22.89 -27.01 15.41
CA HIS A 415 22.03 -28.09 14.91
C HIS A 415 20.59 -27.62 14.65
N LYS A 416 20.02 -26.79 15.54
CA LYS A 416 18.70 -26.18 15.28
C LYS A 416 18.72 -25.32 14.01
N ALA A 417 19.78 -24.54 13.81
CA ALA A 417 19.94 -23.72 12.61
C ALA A 417 20.03 -24.57 11.33
N LEU A 418 20.80 -25.65 11.37
CA LEU A 418 20.96 -26.58 10.25
C LEU A 418 19.63 -27.24 9.87
N ASN A 419 18.85 -27.71 10.85
CA ASN A 419 17.55 -28.34 10.61
C ASN A 419 16.58 -27.40 9.86
N ILE A 420 16.53 -26.12 10.26
CA ILE A 420 15.72 -25.12 9.54
C ILE A 420 16.20 -24.98 8.08
N GLN A 421 17.50 -24.85 7.86
CA GLN A 421 18.06 -24.70 6.50
C GLN A 421 17.82 -25.92 5.61
N GLU A 422 17.88 -27.13 6.18
CA GLU A 422 17.61 -28.37 5.46
C GLU A 422 16.13 -28.48 5.05
N THR A 423 15.21 -28.00 5.90
CA THR A 423 13.78 -27.99 5.58
C THR A 423 13.36 -26.97 4.53
N VAL A 424 14.15 -25.93 4.27
CA VAL A 424 13.88 -24.91 3.24
C VAL A 424 14.36 -25.35 1.85
N LYS A 425 15.25 -26.35 1.78
CA LYS A 425 15.79 -26.91 0.52
C LYS A 425 14.97 -28.08 -0.04
N MET A 426 14.03 -28.63 0.73
CA MET A 426 13.07 -29.66 0.32
C MET A 426 11.76 -29.01 -0.09
#